data_AF-A0AAP5JU70-F1
#
_entry.id   AF-A0AAP5JU70-F1
#
_cell.length_a   1.000
_cell.length_b   1.000
_cell.length_c   1.000
_cell.angle_alpha   90.00
_cell.angle_beta   90.00
_cell.angle_gamma   90.00
#
_symmetry.space_group_name_H-M   'P 1'
#
loop_
_entity.id
_entity.type
_entity.pdbx_description
1 polymer ?
#
loop_
_entity_poly.entity_id
_entity_poly.type
_entity_poly.pdbx_seq_one_letter_code
_entity_poly.pdbx_strand_id
1 'polypeptide(L)'
;MFDELNPKALWKGDYFNEGVNEQDGLWRDKPREECGVFGVFGHPEASSLAYYGLHALQHRGQESAGICTAGPDNFHYYRGMGLVKEVFNSENLRSLQGTSAISHVRYSTAGESHLKNAQPLVFKYREGDLAIATNGNLVNAAEIRKKLERQGSIFQTTSDTEVVAHLIARSRHDSIVDAVKEALNEVTGAYAFLILTKDKLIAALDPDGLRPFVLGRLGDAYLFASETCAFDAVGGTYIRDLEPGEIVVMDHTGMHVEQSVPRKPKSTCAMEYIYFARPDSDINAINIHAARKRMGKQLAVEAAVEADLVTGVPDSSISAAIGFAEATGIPYELGLIKNRYTGRTFIQPSQELREQGVKMKLSAVRKVVEGKRVVMIDDSIVRGTTSLRIVNLLREAGAVEVHVRISFPPFQNPCFYGIDTPDRKDLIAAQKSTEEIRKAINADSLYFLSKEGLLSSIGQGEAGGYCTACFDNKYPTSLHGEGREPGSFPSKSSSLESDGTEQYKGKARAEEQDKETAGCGIGV
;
A
#
# COMPACT_ATOMS: atom_id res chain seq x y z
N MET A 1 12.49 -50.70 -21.69
CA MET A 1 11.07 -50.33 -21.91
C MET A 1 10.96 -48.86 -21.56
N PHE A 2 11.41 -48.01 -22.49
CA PHE A 2 11.19 -46.57 -22.41
C PHE A 2 9.78 -46.38 -22.96
N ASP A 3 8.79 -46.28 -22.08
CA ASP A 3 7.45 -45.89 -22.52
C ASP A 3 7.54 -44.48 -23.08
N GLU A 4 7.15 -44.37 -24.35
CA GLU A 4 6.99 -43.14 -25.10
C GLU A 4 6.14 -42.17 -24.28
N LEU A 5 6.76 -41.05 -23.88
CA LEU A 5 6.03 -39.86 -23.45
C LEU A 5 5.17 -39.41 -24.63
N ASN A 6 3.94 -39.91 -24.68
CA ASN A 6 2.90 -39.47 -25.59
C ASN A 6 2.79 -37.95 -25.48
N PRO A 7 3.13 -37.16 -26.50
CA PRO A 7 2.99 -35.72 -26.47
C PRO A 7 1.51 -35.40 -26.64
N LYS A 8 0.72 -35.61 -25.58
CA LYS A 8 -0.62 -35.05 -25.50
C LYS A 8 -0.49 -33.54 -25.65
N ALA A 9 -1.20 -33.02 -26.64
CA ALA A 9 -1.09 -31.68 -27.17
C ALA A 9 -0.95 -30.62 -26.05
N LEU A 10 0.23 -30.03 -25.97
CA LEU A 10 0.38 -28.71 -25.34
C LEU A 10 -0.54 -27.74 -26.11
N TRP A 11 -1.26 -26.90 -25.37
CA TRP A 11 -2.23 -25.95 -25.88
C TRP A 11 -1.66 -25.10 -27.04
N LYS A 12 -2.41 -24.97 -28.14
CA LYS A 12 -2.03 -24.27 -29.38
C LYS A 12 -2.89 -23.01 -29.65
N GLY A 13 -3.40 -22.35 -28.61
CA GLY A 13 -4.33 -21.23 -28.83
C GLY A 13 -3.62 -19.98 -29.37
N ASP A 14 -4.37 -19.18 -30.12
CA ASP A 14 -3.88 -18.08 -30.97
C ASP A 14 -3.44 -16.81 -30.21
N TYR A 15 -3.61 -16.76 -28.89
CA TYR A 15 -3.50 -15.52 -28.09
C TYR A 15 -2.28 -15.46 -27.18
N PHE A 16 -1.14 -16.01 -27.60
CA PHE A 16 0.09 -15.88 -26.83
C PHE A 16 0.64 -14.45 -26.97
N ASN A 17 0.53 -13.65 -25.91
CA ASN A 17 1.26 -12.40 -25.67
C ASN A 17 0.83 -11.09 -26.38
N GLU A 18 -0.33 -10.99 -27.01
CA GLU A 18 -0.75 -9.71 -27.65
C GLU A 18 -1.03 -8.53 -26.67
N GLY A 19 -0.93 -8.73 -25.35
CA GLY A 19 -1.28 -7.72 -24.34
C GLY A 19 -0.26 -7.47 -23.23
N VAL A 20 0.96 -8.00 -23.33
CA VAL A 20 1.95 -7.87 -22.24
C VAL A 20 2.99 -6.82 -22.61
N ASN A 21 2.86 -5.60 -22.08
CA ASN A 21 3.97 -4.65 -22.10
C ASN A 21 5.17 -5.22 -21.32
N GLU A 22 6.33 -5.24 -21.97
CA GLU A 22 7.56 -5.95 -21.60
C GLU A 22 8.19 -5.55 -20.25
N GLN A 23 7.64 -4.53 -19.58
CA GLN A 23 8.13 -4.00 -18.31
C GLN A 23 7.32 -4.45 -17.08
N ASP A 24 6.20 -5.15 -17.25
CA ASP A 24 5.33 -5.51 -16.13
C ASP A 24 5.70 -6.88 -15.54
N GLY A 25 6.47 -6.88 -14.45
CA GLY A 25 6.68 -8.09 -13.63
C GLY A 25 5.37 -8.60 -13.01
N LEU A 26 5.31 -9.87 -12.61
CA LEU A 26 4.16 -10.60 -12.02
C LEU A 26 3.39 -9.88 -10.89
N TRP A 27 3.96 -8.84 -10.29
CA TRP A 27 3.36 -8.08 -9.18
C TRP A 27 3.29 -6.57 -9.46
N ARG A 28 3.64 -6.09 -10.67
CA ARG A 28 3.44 -4.68 -11.08
C ARG A 28 1.99 -4.38 -11.44
N ASP A 29 1.19 -5.43 -11.62
CA ASP A 29 -0.24 -5.35 -11.97
C ASP A 29 -1.15 -5.24 -10.74
N LYS A 30 -0.68 -5.60 -9.54
CA LYS A 30 -1.51 -5.51 -8.32
C LYS A 30 -1.34 -4.13 -7.67
N PRO A 31 -2.41 -3.53 -7.12
CA PRO A 31 -2.31 -2.29 -6.38
C PRO A 31 -1.38 -2.49 -5.17
N ARG A 32 -0.71 -1.43 -4.73
CA ARG A 32 0.14 -1.44 -3.52
C ARG A 32 -0.27 -0.27 -2.63
N GLU A 33 -0.30 -0.47 -1.33
CA GLU A 33 -0.66 0.59 -0.40
C GLU A 33 0.58 1.37 0.01
N GLU A 34 0.40 2.67 0.27
CA GLU A 34 1.44 3.64 0.59
C GLU A 34 2.38 3.15 1.68
N CYS A 35 1.87 2.91 2.88
CA CYS A 35 2.71 2.98 4.05
C CYS A 35 2.11 2.22 5.24
N GLY A 36 2.93 1.93 6.24
CA GLY A 36 2.50 1.48 7.55
C GLY A 36 3.15 2.35 8.62
N VAL A 37 2.38 2.78 9.61
CA VAL A 37 2.87 3.57 10.75
C VAL A 37 2.76 2.76 12.03
N PHE A 38 3.75 2.94 12.92
CA PHE A 38 3.73 2.37 14.27
C PHE A 38 4.31 3.37 15.28
N GLY A 39 3.64 3.53 16.41
CA GLY A 39 3.98 4.49 17.46
C GLY A 39 3.96 3.86 18.85
N VAL A 40 4.83 4.34 19.73
CA VAL A 40 4.96 3.91 21.12
C VAL A 40 5.10 5.15 22.00
N PHE A 41 4.38 5.18 23.12
CA PHE A 41 4.55 6.20 24.14
C PHE A 41 4.73 5.57 25.53
N GLY A 42 5.77 5.98 26.25
CA GLY A 42 5.99 5.60 27.65
C GLY A 42 6.64 4.23 27.86
N HIS A 43 7.54 3.79 26.97
CA HIS A 43 8.27 2.52 27.12
C HIS A 43 9.79 2.71 27.00
N PRO A 44 10.63 2.17 27.89
CA PRO A 44 12.09 2.34 27.83
C PRO A 44 12.73 1.74 26.57
N GLU A 45 12.10 0.71 25.99
CA GLU A 45 12.54 0.05 24.75
C GLU A 45 11.72 0.51 23.53
N ALA A 46 11.33 1.79 23.45
CA ALA A 46 10.45 2.29 22.40
C ALA A 46 10.99 2.06 20.98
N SER A 47 12.31 2.19 20.76
CA SER A 47 12.95 1.90 19.46
C SER A 47 12.86 0.43 19.08
N SER A 48 13.13 -0.49 20.01
CA SER A 48 13.00 -1.94 19.80
C SER A 48 11.56 -2.34 19.45
N LEU A 49 10.58 -1.80 20.18
CA LEU A 49 9.16 -2.02 19.89
C LEU A 49 8.77 -1.46 18.52
N ALA A 50 9.22 -0.25 18.18
CA ALA A 50 9.00 0.34 16.86
C ALA A 50 9.59 -0.52 15.74
N TYR A 51 10.80 -1.07 15.92
CA TYR A 51 11.42 -1.97 14.96
C TYR A 51 10.58 -3.24 14.70
N TYR A 52 10.13 -3.93 15.75
CA TYR A 52 9.34 -5.15 15.61
C TYR A 52 7.92 -4.87 15.10
N GLY A 53 7.30 -3.77 15.54
CA GLY A 53 6.02 -3.29 15.02
C GLY A 53 6.08 -3.00 13.52
N LEU A 54 7.12 -2.30 13.05
CA LEU A 54 7.34 -2.10 11.62
C LEU A 54 7.62 -3.39 10.86
N HIS A 55 8.38 -4.32 11.44
CA HIS A 55 8.64 -5.60 10.79
C HIS A 55 7.32 -6.37 10.56
N ALA A 56 6.38 -6.29 11.48
CA ALA A 56 5.04 -6.84 11.32
C ALA A 56 4.22 -6.14 10.23
N LEU A 57 4.46 -4.84 10.00
CA LEU A 57 3.81 -4.04 8.96
C LEU A 57 4.58 -3.99 7.63
N GLN A 58 5.66 -4.76 7.47
CA GLN A 58 6.55 -4.70 6.30
C GLN A 58 5.83 -4.96 4.97
N HIS A 59 4.70 -5.66 4.96
CA HIS A 59 3.89 -5.85 3.76
C HIS A 59 3.28 -4.56 3.22
N ARG A 60 3.10 -3.53 4.06
CA ARG A 60 2.59 -2.21 3.67
C ARG A 60 3.62 -1.34 2.93
N GLY A 61 4.91 -1.65 3.02
CA GLY A 61 5.93 -0.86 2.36
C GLY A 61 7.31 -1.51 2.42
N GLN A 62 8.03 -1.51 1.30
CA GLN A 62 9.32 -2.22 1.14
C GLN A 62 10.40 -1.35 0.50
N GLU A 63 10.17 -0.04 0.41
CA GLU A 63 11.10 0.88 -0.24
C GLU A 63 11.99 1.63 0.72
N SER A 64 11.45 2.02 1.88
CA SER A 64 12.22 2.62 2.95
C SER A 64 11.58 2.34 4.30
N ALA A 65 12.39 2.48 5.34
CA ALA A 65 11.96 2.38 6.72
C ALA A 65 12.62 3.48 7.56
N GLY A 66 11.96 3.88 8.64
CA GLY A 66 12.46 4.92 9.53
C GLY A 66 11.87 4.83 10.93
N ILE A 67 12.67 5.24 11.92
CA ILE A 67 12.29 5.35 13.32
C ILE A 67 12.80 6.69 13.83
N CYS A 68 11.94 7.40 14.55
CA CYS A 68 12.30 8.57 15.35
C CYS A 68 11.90 8.31 16.79
N THR A 69 12.79 8.61 17.73
CA THR A 69 12.58 8.47 19.18
C THR A 69 12.73 9.80 19.88
N ALA A 70 11.98 9.94 20.97
CA ALA A 70 12.02 11.12 21.83
C ALA A 70 11.97 10.71 23.31
N GLY A 71 12.50 11.59 24.13
CA GLY A 71 12.48 11.54 25.59
C GLY A 71 12.84 12.93 26.15
N PRO A 72 12.99 13.06 27.48
CA PRO A 72 13.15 14.36 28.13
C PRO A 72 14.29 15.22 27.54
N ASP A 73 15.43 14.58 27.27
CA ASP A 73 16.65 15.25 26.81
C ASP A 73 17.13 14.78 25.43
N ASN A 74 16.38 13.92 24.74
CA ASN A 74 16.81 13.31 23.50
C ASN A 74 15.75 13.33 22.40
N PHE A 75 16.22 13.49 21.16
CA PHE A 75 15.42 13.42 19.95
C PHE A 75 16.30 12.84 18.84
N HIS A 76 16.12 11.56 18.54
CA HIS A 76 16.96 10.82 17.60
C HIS A 76 16.13 10.29 16.45
N TYR A 77 16.73 10.13 15.28
CA TYR A 77 16.07 9.49 14.16
C TYR A 77 17.09 8.80 13.26
N TYR A 78 16.63 7.74 12.61
CA TYR A 78 17.36 7.06 11.55
C TYR A 78 16.39 6.58 10.48
N ARG A 79 16.77 6.75 9.22
CA ARG A 79 15.99 6.39 8.03
C ARG A 79 16.92 5.78 6.99
N GLY A 80 16.41 4.83 6.23
CA GLY A 80 17.14 4.19 5.14
C GLY A 80 16.23 3.65 4.05
N MET A 81 16.81 3.39 2.88
CA MET A 81 16.14 2.68 1.80
C MET A 81 16.24 1.17 2.02
N GLY A 82 15.21 0.44 1.64
CA GLY A 82 15.12 -1.02 1.76
C GLY A 82 14.14 -1.48 2.83
N LEU A 83 14.23 -2.77 3.16
CA LEU A 83 13.42 -3.42 4.18
C LEU A 83 13.85 -2.98 5.59
N VAL A 84 12.97 -3.10 6.58
CA VAL A 84 13.23 -2.77 7.99
C VAL A 84 14.53 -3.43 8.49
N LYS A 85 14.70 -4.72 8.19
CA LYS A 85 15.91 -5.49 8.57
C LYS A 85 17.20 -5.06 7.86
N GLU A 86 17.07 -4.39 6.71
CA GLU A 86 18.21 -3.90 5.92
C GLU A 86 18.62 -2.50 6.40
N VAL A 87 17.65 -1.70 6.84
CA VAL A 87 17.86 -0.34 7.35
C VAL A 87 18.41 -0.34 8.77
N PHE A 88 17.90 -1.19 9.65
CA PHE A 88 18.26 -1.19 11.06
C PHE A 88 19.15 -2.38 11.43
N ASN A 89 20.32 -2.08 11.99
CA ASN A 89 21.22 -3.02 12.63
C ASN A 89 21.26 -2.76 14.15
N SER A 90 21.92 -3.62 14.90
CA SER A 90 21.96 -3.48 16.37
C SER A 90 22.62 -2.20 16.85
N GLU A 91 23.53 -1.60 16.07
CA GLU A 91 24.25 -0.38 16.45
C GLU A 91 23.36 0.86 16.26
N ASN A 92 22.79 1.04 15.06
CA ASN A 92 21.94 2.20 14.79
C ASN A 92 20.60 2.13 15.52
N LEU A 93 20.08 0.95 15.85
CA LEU A 93 18.87 0.83 16.66
C LEU A 93 19.14 1.23 18.12
N ARG A 94 20.30 0.89 18.67
CA ARG A 94 20.70 1.27 20.04
C ARG A 94 20.96 2.76 20.21
N SER A 95 21.32 3.48 19.14
CA SER A 95 21.49 4.93 19.20
C SER A 95 20.15 5.68 19.25
N LEU A 96 19.04 5.03 18.90
CA LEU A 96 17.68 5.57 18.99
C LEU A 96 17.14 5.45 20.42
N GLN A 97 17.69 6.25 21.32
CA GLN A 97 17.27 6.32 22.71
C GLN A 97 16.01 7.18 22.87
N GLY A 98 15.16 6.84 23.84
CA GLY A 98 13.93 7.56 24.12
C GLY A 98 12.85 6.64 24.68
N THR A 99 11.85 7.24 25.34
CA THR A 99 10.69 6.51 25.88
C THR A 99 9.50 6.53 24.95
N SER A 100 9.57 7.31 23.88
CA SER A 100 8.53 7.42 22.85
C SER A 100 9.16 7.25 21.48
N ALA A 101 8.41 6.67 20.55
CA ALA A 101 8.86 6.44 19.19
C ALA A 101 7.72 6.58 18.20
N ILE A 102 8.01 7.11 17.02
CA ILE A 102 7.17 6.96 15.83
C ILE A 102 8.00 6.37 14.71
N SER A 103 7.37 5.58 13.86
CA SER A 103 8.07 4.80 12.87
C SER A 103 7.20 4.53 11.66
N HIS A 104 7.85 4.25 10.53
CA HIS A 104 7.19 4.18 9.24
C HIS A 104 7.88 3.19 8.29
N VAL A 105 7.09 2.45 7.52
CA VAL A 105 7.52 1.74 6.30
C VAL A 105 6.84 2.34 5.08
N ARG A 106 7.58 2.53 3.99
CA ARG A 106 7.12 3.21 2.77
C ARG A 106 7.03 2.30 1.55
N TYR A 107 6.05 2.57 0.72
CA TYR A 107 5.91 2.22 -0.68
C TYR A 107 5.68 3.53 -1.47
N SER A 108 6.35 3.73 -2.61
CA SER A 108 6.29 5.00 -3.33
C SER A 108 5.20 4.95 -4.40
N THR A 109 4.20 5.80 -4.21
CA THR A 109 2.99 5.98 -5.05
C THR A 109 2.87 7.45 -5.46
N ALA A 110 3.19 8.36 -4.53
CA ALA A 110 3.36 9.80 -4.69
C ALA A 110 4.76 10.20 -4.20
N GLY A 111 5.39 11.10 -4.95
CA GLY A 111 6.79 11.48 -4.74
C GLY A 111 7.80 10.42 -5.20
N GLU A 112 9.06 10.81 -5.23
CA GLU A 112 10.15 9.98 -5.77
C GLU A 112 10.59 8.88 -4.78
N SER A 113 11.13 7.77 -5.27
CA SER A 113 11.75 6.72 -4.45
C SER A 113 13.17 7.13 -4.03
N HIS A 114 13.26 8.16 -3.20
CA HIS A 114 14.51 8.70 -2.67
C HIS A 114 14.48 8.75 -1.14
N LEU A 115 15.66 8.68 -0.54
CA LEU A 115 15.84 8.74 0.90
C LEU A 115 15.22 10.01 1.53
N LYS A 116 15.24 11.15 0.81
CA LYS A 116 14.61 12.41 1.25
C LYS A 116 13.11 12.25 1.57
N ASN A 117 12.43 11.29 0.92
CA ASN A 117 11.01 11.01 1.10
C ASN A 117 10.75 9.86 2.09
N ALA A 118 11.78 9.23 2.66
CA ALA A 118 11.60 8.25 3.73
C ALA A 118 11.08 8.95 4.99
N GLN A 119 10.12 8.36 5.69
CA GLN A 119 9.55 8.92 6.93
C GLN A 119 9.99 8.11 8.16
N PRO A 120 9.89 8.61 9.40
CA PRO A 120 9.37 9.93 9.79
C PRO A 120 10.16 11.12 9.22
N LEU A 121 9.48 12.13 8.69
CA LEU A 121 10.13 13.40 8.35
C LEU A 121 10.42 14.15 9.64
N VAL A 122 11.61 14.74 9.76
CA VAL A 122 12.07 15.42 10.97
C VAL A 122 12.45 16.86 10.64
N PHE A 123 11.94 17.79 11.44
CA PHE A 123 12.11 19.23 11.27
C PHE A 123 12.48 19.89 12.59
N LYS A 124 13.15 21.04 12.49
CA LYS A 124 13.26 22.01 13.60
C LYS A 124 12.38 23.21 13.27
N TYR A 125 11.53 23.59 14.22
CA TYR A 125 10.64 24.75 14.12
C TYR A 125 10.68 25.55 15.42
N ARG A 126 9.83 26.58 15.55
CA ARG A 126 9.89 27.55 16.66
C ARG A 126 9.80 26.93 18.06
N GLU A 127 9.07 25.83 18.23
CA GLU A 127 8.92 25.12 19.52
C GLU A 127 9.89 23.93 19.68
N GLY A 128 10.84 23.74 18.76
CA GLY A 128 11.87 22.70 18.87
C GLY A 128 11.80 21.63 17.77
N ASP A 129 11.99 20.36 18.16
CA ASP A 129 12.05 19.23 17.24
C ASP A 129 10.65 18.64 16.99
N LEU A 130 10.35 18.36 15.72
CA LEU A 130 9.09 17.80 15.25
C LEU A 130 9.37 16.64 14.30
N ALA A 131 8.76 15.48 14.56
CA ALA A 131 8.74 14.39 13.61
C ALA A 131 7.31 14.05 13.20
N ILE A 132 7.10 13.69 11.93
CA ILE A 132 5.79 13.31 11.39
C ILE A 132 5.91 12.10 10.46
N ALA A 133 4.99 11.16 10.61
CA ALA A 133 4.81 10.01 9.74
C ALA A 133 3.33 9.86 9.37
N THR A 134 3.04 9.39 8.16
CA THR A 134 1.67 9.21 7.67
C THR A 134 1.47 7.86 7.01
N ASN A 135 0.26 7.30 7.15
CA ASN A 135 -0.29 6.40 6.16
C ASN A 135 -1.49 7.09 5.50
N GLY A 136 -1.42 7.34 4.19
CA GLY A 136 -2.49 7.99 3.43
C GLY A 136 -1.95 8.84 2.29
N ASN A 137 -2.84 9.63 1.69
CA ASN A 137 -2.48 10.61 0.67
C ASN A 137 -3.42 11.81 0.75
N LEU A 138 -2.84 13.01 0.72
CA LEU A 138 -3.57 14.28 0.72
C LEU A 138 -3.89 14.72 -0.72
N VAL A 139 -5.17 14.81 -1.02
CA VAL A 139 -5.70 15.14 -2.35
C VAL A 139 -5.40 16.60 -2.74
N ASN A 140 -5.42 17.52 -1.78
CA ASN A 140 -5.18 18.95 -2.02
C ASN A 140 -3.73 19.40 -1.70
N ALA A 141 -2.80 18.50 -1.41
CA ALA A 141 -1.43 18.85 -1.02
C ALA A 141 -0.70 19.70 -2.08
N ALA A 142 -0.90 19.44 -3.37
CA ALA A 142 -0.28 20.21 -4.44
C ALA A 142 -0.75 21.68 -4.46
N GLU A 143 -2.02 21.93 -4.13
CA GLU A 143 -2.57 23.28 -4.05
C GLU A 143 -1.99 24.04 -2.83
N ILE A 144 -2.00 23.38 -1.67
CA ILE A 144 -1.46 23.96 -0.43
C ILE A 144 0.04 24.23 -0.59
N ARG A 145 0.80 23.31 -1.19
CA ARG A 145 2.22 23.51 -1.49
C ARG A 145 2.44 24.78 -2.32
N LYS A 146 1.71 24.96 -3.42
CA LYS A 146 1.81 26.17 -4.27
C LYS A 146 1.49 27.45 -3.49
N LYS A 147 0.47 27.43 -2.62
CA LYS A 147 0.13 28.55 -1.72
C LYS A 147 1.30 28.86 -0.77
N LEU A 148 1.87 27.84 -0.14
CA LEU A 148 2.98 27.95 0.80
C LEU A 148 4.29 28.43 0.15
N GLU A 149 4.62 27.94 -1.05
CA GLU A 149 5.79 28.37 -1.84
C GLU A 149 5.69 29.86 -2.22
N ARG A 150 4.51 30.33 -2.66
CA ARG A 150 4.25 31.76 -2.92
C ARG A 150 4.40 32.64 -1.68
N GLN A 151 4.22 32.06 -0.50
CA GLN A 151 4.42 32.72 0.79
C GLN A 151 5.85 32.54 1.34
N GLY A 152 6.79 32.04 0.53
CA GLY A 152 8.21 31.91 0.86
C GLY A 152 8.63 30.59 1.52
N SER A 153 7.75 29.58 1.57
CA SER A 153 8.12 28.26 2.11
C SER A 153 8.99 27.50 1.12
N ILE A 154 10.00 26.78 1.64
CA ILE A 154 10.90 25.93 0.83
C ILE A 154 10.63 24.47 1.21
N PHE A 155 10.35 23.64 0.21
CA PHE A 155 10.14 22.20 0.37
C PHE A 155 11.38 21.41 -0.01
N GLN A 156 11.78 20.47 0.84
CA GLN A 156 12.93 19.59 0.63
C GLN A 156 12.55 18.22 0.05
N THR A 157 11.27 17.87 0.15
CA THR A 157 10.71 16.58 -0.25
C THR A 157 9.64 16.75 -1.32
N THR A 158 9.21 15.62 -1.88
CA THR A 158 8.00 15.53 -2.70
C THR A 158 6.87 14.81 -1.96
N SER A 159 6.96 14.71 -0.63
CA SER A 159 5.92 14.11 0.20
C SER A 159 4.88 15.17 0.58
N ASP A 160 3.61 14.78 0.47
CA ASP A 160 2.48 15.53 1.01
C ASP A 160 2.57 15.74 2.53
N THR A 161 3.30 14.89 3.25
CA THR A 161 3.52 14.99 4.70
C THR A 161 4.29 16.25 5.09
N GLU A 162 5.21 16.72 4.24
CA GLU A 162 5.94 17.98 4.48
C GLU A 162 5.00 19.20 4.43
N VAL A 163 3.91 19.13 3.64
CA VAL A 163 2.90 20.19 3.59
C VAL A 163 2.27 20.39 4.97
N VAL A 164 1.95 19.29 5.66
CA VAL A 164 1.38 19.35 7.02
C VAL A 164 2.38 19.94 8.02
N ALA A 165 3.66 19.57 7.91
CA ALA A 165 4.71 20.15 8.76
C ALA A 165 4.83 21.68 8.56
N HIS A 166 4.73 22.18 7.32
CA HIS A 166 4.70 23.61 7.06
C HIS A 166 3.47 24.32 7.62
N LEU A 167 2.28 23.71 7.53
CA LEU A 167 1.06 24.25 8.12
C LEU A 167 1.20 24.38 9.64
N ILE A 168 1.66 23.32 10.31
CA ILE A 168 1.93 23.32 11.76
C ILE A 168 2.93 24.40 12.12
N ALA A 169 4.07 24.48 11.41
CA ALA A 169 5.13 25.44 11.72
C ALA A 169 4.71 26.91 11.55
N ARG A 170 3.72 27.18 10.68
CA ARG A 170 3.19 28.53 10.41
C ARG A 170 1.98 28.90 11.27
N SER A 171 1.39 27.93 11.97
CA SER A 171 0.30 28.17 12.91
C SER A 171 0.69 29.22 13.93
N ARG A 172 -0.26 30.08 14.30
CA ARG A 172 -0.11 31.10 15.34
C ARG A 172 -0.49 30.60 16.74
N HIS A 173 -0.98 29.37 16.85
CA HIS A 173 -1.30 28.77 18.14
C HIS A 173 -0.03 28.42 18.92
N ASP A 174 -0.02 28.65 20.23
CA ASP A 174 1.12 28.27 21.08
C ASP A 174 1.10 26.77 21.44
N SER A 175 -0.08 26.16 21.44
CA SER A 175 -0.24 24.72 21.62
C SER A 175 0.03 23.97 20.32
N ILE A 176 0.94 23.00 20.35
CA ILE A 176 1.16 22.08 19.22
C ILE A 176 -0.12 21.33 18.84
N VAL A 177 -0.97 20.99 19.81
CA VAL A 177 -2.22 20.27 19.54
C VAL A 177 -3.18 21.17 18.73
N ASP A 178 -3.29 22.45 19.08
CA ASP A 178 -4.12 23.40 18.32
C ASP A 178 -3.52 23.70 16.94
N ALA A 179 -2.19 23.79 16.83
CA ALA A 179 -1.52 23.94 15.53
C ALA A 179 -1.75 22.73 14.61
N VAL A 180 -1.74 21.51 15.16
CA VAL A 180 -2.12 20.29 14.43
C VAL A 180 -3.58 20.37 14.01
N LYS A 181 -4.50 20.74 14.90
CA LYS A 181 -5.93 20.90 14.55
C LYS A 181 -6.14 21.91 13.44
N GLU A 182 -5.48 23.06 13.47
CA GLU A 182 -5.53 24.07 12.41
C GLU A 182 -5.04 23.47 11.08
N ALA A 183 -3.89 22.80 11.07
CA ALA A 183 -3.35 22.15 9.88
C ALA A 183 -4.29 21.08 9.31
N LEU A 184 -4.89 20.25 10.17
CA LEU A 184 -5.81 19.19 9.76
C LEU A 184 -7.13 19.71 9.18
N ASN A 185 -7.52 20.94 9.51
CA ASN A 185 -8.68 21.60 8.90
C ASN A 185 -8.40 22.13 7.47
N GLU A 186 -7.14 22.34 7.08
CA GLU A 186 -6.79 22.77 5.72
C GLU A 186 -6.60 21.60 4.73
N VAL A 187 -6.35 20.38 5.22
CA VAL A 187 -6.04 19.23 4.35
C VAL A 187 -7.26 18.38 4.06
N THR A 188 -7.32 17.83 2.85
CA THR A 188 -8.36 16.91 2.39
C THR A 188 -7.72 15.66 1.82
N GLY A 189 -8.21 14.49 2.19
CA GLY A 189 -7.69 13.21 1.72
C GLY A 189 -7.78 12.15 2.81
N ALA A 190 -6.95 11.12 2.69
CA ALA A 190 -6.84 10.09 3.70
C ALA A 190 -5.54 10.29 4.48
N TYR A 191 -5.59 10.14 5.81
CA TYR A 191 -4.40 10.17 6.64
C TYR A 191 -4.62 9.46 7.97
N ALA A 192 -3.60 8.72 8.38
CA ALA A 192 -3.35 8.29 9.75
C ALA A 192 -1.97 8.82 10.14
N PHE A 193 -1.95 9.97 10.83
CA PHE A 193 -0.72 10.64 11.23
C PHE A 193 -0.24 10.16 12.59
N LEU A 194 1.08 10.01 12.69
CA LEU A 194 1.81 10.03 13.95
C LEU A 194 2.75 11.23 13.96
N ILE A 195 2.63 12.08 14.98
CA ILE A 195 3.45 13.27 15.18
C ILE A 195 4.14 13.12 16.53
N LEU A 196 5.43 13.41 16.59
CA LEU A 196 6.25 13.29 17.79
C LEU A 196 6.99 14.61 18.06
N THR A 197 6.85 15.12 19.27
CA THR A 197 7.69 16.18 19.86
C THR A 197 8.52 15.57 20.99
N LYS A 198 9.31 16.37 21.70
CA LYS A 198 10.09 15.90 22.85
C LYS A 198 9.24 15.28 23.97
N ASP A 199 8.02 15.79 24.17
CA ASP A 199 7.17 15.46 25.30
C ASP A 199 5.79 14.90 24.92
N LYS A 200 5.42 14.92 23.63
CA LYS A 200 4.10 14.45 23.16
C LYS A 200 4.21 13.50 21.97
N LEU A 201 3.32 12.50 21.94
CA LEU A 201 2.97 11.74 20.75
C LEU A 201 1.51 12.04 20.40
N ILE A 202 1.26 12.51 19.19
CA ILE A 202 -0.07 12.87 18.68
C ILE A 202 -0.41 11.91 17.55
N ALA A 203 -1.50 11.18 17.69
CA ALA A 203 -2.08 10.32 16.66
C ALA A 203 -3.36 10.97 16.12
N ALA A 204 -3.48 11.12 14.80
CA ALA A 204 -4.65 11.76 14.19
C ALA A 204 -5.17 10.99 12.98
N LEU A 205 -6.49 10.82 12.89
CA LEU A 205 -7.17 10.13 11.79
C LEU A 205 -8.05 11.10 10.99
N ASP A 206 -8.10 10.91 9.67
CA ASP A 206 -8.92 11.73 8.79
C ASP A 206 -10.43 11.66 9.11
N PRO A 207 -11.20 12.73 8.83
CA PRO A 207 -12.64 12.79 9.12
C PRO A 207 -13.49 11.69 8.48
N ASP A 208 -12.98 11.04 7.44
CA ASP A 208 -13.67 9.99 6.71
C ASP A 208 -13.26 8.58 7.21
N GLY A 209 -12.21 8.47 8.05
CA GLY A 209 -11.70 7.20 8.59
C GLY A 209 -11.26 6.23 7.48
N LEU A 210 -10.60 6.76 6.45
CA LEU A 210 -10.25 6.03 5.24
C LEU A 210 -9.20 4.95 5.48
N ARG A 211 -8.20 5.26 6.32
CA ARG A 211 -7.10 4.35 6.67
C ARG A 211 -7.34 3.67 8.02
N PRO A 212 -6.98 2.39 8.18
CA PRO A 212 -7.05 1.74 9.47
C PRO A 212 -6.00 2.35 10.40
N PHE A 213 -6.41 2.60 11.64
CA PHE A 213 -5.51 3.11 12.67
C PHE A 213 -6.03 2.69 14.03
N VAL A 214 -5.22 1.92 14.75
CA VAL A 214 -5.62 1.25 15.99
C VAL A 214 -4.78 1.70 17.17
N LEU A 215 -5.40 1.70 18.34
CA LEU A 215 -4.81 1.97 19.64
C LEU A 215 -4.71 0.67 20.44
N GLY A 216 -3.55 0.45 21.03
CA GLY A 216 -3.25 -0.69 21.90
C GLY A 216 -2.44 -0.27 23.12
N ARG A 217 -2.11 -1.24 23.96
CA ARG A 217 -1.34 -1.04 25.19
C ARG A 217 -0.41 -2.22 25.46
N LEU A 218 0.77 -1.94 26.02
CA LEU A 218 1.73 -2.92 26.51
C LEU A 218 2.21 -2.47 27.89
N GLY A 219 1.77 -3.15 28.95
CA GLY A 219 2.00 -2.67 30.32
C GLY A 219 1.37 -1.29 30.51
N ASP A 220 2.17 -0.27 30.81
CA ASP A 220 1.73 1.12 30.91
C ASP A 220 1.96 1.95 29.65
N ALA A 221 2.63 1.38 28.64
CA ALA A 221 2.90 2.05 27.39
C ALA A 221 1.70 1.98 26.44
N TYR A 222 1.48 3.04 25.67
CA TYR A 222 0.46 3.09 24.63
C TYR A 222 1.09 2.81 23.27
N LEU A 223 0.36 2.08 22.43
CA LEU A 223 0.78 1.67 21.09
C LEU A 223 -0.20 2.19 20.05
N PHE A 224 0.30 2.63 18.91
CA PHE A 224 -0.51 3.02 17.75
C PHE A 224 0.00 2.25 16.53
N ALA A 225 -0.88 1.74 15.68
CA ALA A 225 -0.48 1.00 14.50
C ALA A 225 -1.49 1.12 13.37
N SER A 226 -1.05 0.98 12.12
CA SER A 226 -1.97 0.81 10.99
C SER A 226 -2.79 -0.48 11.07
N GLU A 227 -2.29 -1.52 11.73
CA GLU A 227 -2.98 -2.81 11.89
C GLU A 227 -2.72 -3.46 13.25
N THR A 228 -3.67 -4.24 13.75
CA THR A 228 -3.58 -4.95 15.04
C THR A 228 -2.48 -6.01 15.08
N CYS A 229 -2.11 -6.57 13.94
CA CYS A 229 -1.09 -7.61 13.84
C CYS A 229 0.33 -7.13 14.24
N ALA A 230 0.52 -5.81 14.33
CA ALA A 230 1.71 -5.20 14.91
C ALA A 230 1.71 -5.28 16.44
N PHE A 231 0.56 -5.25 17.09
CA PHE A 231 0.43 -5.45 18.53
C PHE A 231 0.75 -6.89 18.92
N ASP A 232 0.23 -7.87 18.17
CA ASP A 232 0.54 -9.29 18.40
C ASP A 232 2.05 -9.56 18.35
N ALA A 233 2.74 -8.92 17.39
CA ALA A 233 4.18 -9.06 17.20
C ALA A 233 5.01 -8.52 18.37
N VAL A 234 4.50 -7.53 19.11
CA VAL A 234 5.19 -6.91 20.26
C VAL A 234 4.59 -7.31 21.61
N GLY A 235 3.61 -8.22 21.63
CA GLY A 235 2.90 -8.64 22.84
C GLY A 235 1.93 -7.58 23.39
N GLY A 236 1.55 -6.59 22.58
CA GLY A 236 0.57 -5.58 22.93
C GLY A 236 -0.87 -6.11 22.91
N THR A 237 -1.75 -5.47 23.66
CA THR A 237 -3.19 -5.74 23.67
C THR A 237 -3.94 -4.64 22.93
N TYR A 238 -4.82 -5.00 22.01
CA TYR A 238 -5.72 -4.07 21.33
C TYR A 238 -6.68 -3.41 22.33
N ILE A 239 -6.93 -2.11 22.16
CA ILE A 239 -7.94 -1.35 22.92
C ILE A 239 -9.12 -1.03 22.02
N ARG A 240 -8.88 -0.29 20.92
CA ARG A 240 -9.92 0.15 19.98
C ARG A 240 -9.31 0.70 18.68
N ASP A 241 -10.12 0.84 17.64
CA ASP A 241 -9.81 1.68 16.49
C ASP A 241 -9.89 3.17 16.88
N LEU A 242 -9.15 4.02 16.16
CA LEU A 242 -9.35 5.47 16.21
C LEU A 242 -10.62 5.84 15.42
N GLU A 243 -11.32 6.85 15.92
CA GLU A 243 -12.55 7.36 15.34
C GLU A 243 -12.26 8.40 14.23
N PRO A 244 -13.13 8.54 13.21
CA PRO A 244 -12.93 9.53 12.16
C PRO A 244 -12.85 10.97 12.72
N GLY A 245 -11.76 11.66 12.38
CA GLY A 245 -11.47 13.02 12.86
C GLY A 245 -10.89 13.13 14.27
N GLU A 246 -10.66 11.99 14.93
CA GLU A 246 -10.09 11.92 16.28
C GLU A 246 -8.62 12.29 16.30
N ILE A 247 -8.21 13.02 17.33
CA ILE A 247 -6.84 13.22 17.75
C ILE A 247 -6.66 12.60 19.14
N VAL A 248 -5.70 11.70 19.27
CA VAL A 248 -5.25 11.16 20.55
C VAL A 248 -3.89 11.75 20.88
N VAL A 249 -3.79 12.45 21.99
CA VAL A 249 -2.56 13.07 22.48
C VAL A 249 -2.07 12.29 23.70
N MET A 250 -0.83 11.82 23.63
CA MET A 250 -0.12 11.21 24.74
C MET A 250 0.93 12.17 25.27
N ASP A 251 0.90 12.45 26.56
CA ASP A 251 1.96 13.17 27.25
C ASP A 251 2.17 12.67 28.70
N HIS A 252 3.02 13.37 29.47
CA HIS A 252 3.34 13.02 30.85
C HIS A 252 2.15 13.01 31.81
N THR A 253 1.03 13.66 31.45
CA THR A 253 -0.21 13.67 32.25
C THR A 253 -1.16 12.53 31.87
N GLY A 254 -0.93 11.85 30.74
CA GLY A 254 -1.70 10.71 30.28
C GLY A 254 -2.19 10.84 28.84
N MET A 255 -3.29 10.14 28.54
CA MET A 255 -3.96 10.15 27.25
C MET A 255 -5.11 11.16 27.25
N HIS A 256 -5.12 12.04 26.26
CA HIS A 256 -6.19 13.00 25.99
C HIS A 256 -6.77 12.75 24.61
N VAL A 257 -8.08 12.88 24.48
CA VAL A 257 -8.80 12.69 23.22
C VAL A 257 -9.50 13.97 22.84
N GLU A 258 -9.25 14.44 21.62
CA GLU A 258 -9.86 15.62 21.05
C GLU A 258 -10.47 15.31 19.68
N GLN A 259 -11.55 16.00 19.33
CA GLN A 259 -12.10 15.96 17.99
C GLN A 259 -11.55 17.16 17.20
N SER A 260 -10.83 16.90 16.11
CA SER A 260 -10.25 17.97 15.28
C SER A 260 -11.21 18.57 14.28
N VAL A 261 -12.11 17.73 13.77
CA VAL A 261 -13.05 18.01 12.67
C VAL A 261 -14.38 17.32 12.96
N PRO A 262 -15.54 17.84 12.52
CA PRO A 262 -16.82 17.16 12.73
C PRO A 262 -16.83 15.73 12.18
N ARG A 263 -17.38 14.79 12.95
CA ARG A 263 -17.47 13.37 12.58
C ARG A 263 -18.30 13.21 11.30
N LYS A 264 -17.76 12.54 10.29
CA LYS A 264 -18.51 12.08 9.11
C LYS A 264 -18.84 10.59 9.21
N PRO A 265 -19.79 10.09 8.40
CA PRO A 265 -19.95 8.66 8.22
C PRO A 265 -18.63 8.02 7.79
N LYS A 266 -18.20 6.98 8.52
CA LYS A 266 -16.96 6.25 8.22
C LYS A 266 -17.00 5.73 6.78
N SER A 267 -15.87 5.80 6.08
CA SER A 267 -15.68 5.36 4.71
C SER A 267 -14.38 4.56 4.59
N THR A 268 -14.17 3.58 5.48
CA THR A 268 -12.94 2.79 5.51
C THR A 268 -12.66 2.13 4.16
N CYS A 269 -11.40 2.13 3.72
CA CYS A 269 -11.01 1.57 2.44
C CYS A 269 -11.42 0.09 2.31
N ALA A 270 -12.27 -0.24 1.32
CA ALA A 270 -12.67 -1.63 1.10
C ALA A 270 -11.47 -2.54 0.78
N MET A 271 -10.45 -2.01 0.07
CA MET A 271 -9.27 -2.78 -0.35
C MET A 271 -8.42 -3.30 0.81
N GLU A 272 -8.55 -2.72 2.01
CA GLU A 272 -7.91 -3.25 3.22
C GLU A 272 -8.42 -4.66 3.54
N TYR A 273 -9.74 -4.85 3.50
CA TYR A 273 -10.37 -6.15 3.71
C TYR A 273 -10.04 -7.17 2.64
N ILE A 274 -9.80 -6.72 1.41
CA ILE A 274 -9.66 -7.59 0.24
C ILE A 274 -8.21 -8.04 0.03
N TYR A 275 -7.25 -7.13 0.17
CA TYR A 275 -5.89 -7.36 -0.30
C TYR A 275 -4.81 -6.85 0.66
N PHE A 276 -4.89 -5.61 1.12
CA PHE A 276 -3.74 -4.95 1.78
C PHE A 276 -3.44 -5.45 3.18
N ALA A 277 -4.45 -5.49 4.05
CA ALA A 277 -4.25 -5.87 5.43
C ALA A 277 -3.81 -7.34 5.54
N ARG A 278 -3.03 -7.63 6.57
CA ARG A 278 -2.60 -8.99 6.89
C ARG A 278 -3.80 -9.80 7.36
N PRO A 279 -3.94 -11.09 6.98
CA PRO A 279 -5.13 -11.88 7.33
C PRO A 279 -5.38 -12.07 8.83
N ASP A 280 -4.35 -11.95 9.66
CA ASP A 280 -4.38 -12.00 11.13
C ASP A 280 -4.65 -10.64 11.78
N SER A 281 -4.87 -9.58 11.01
CA SER A 281 -5.33 -8.30 11.52
C SER A 281 -6.85 -8.26 11.67
N ASP A 282 -7.29 -7.35 12.53
CA ASP A 282 -8.68 -6.93 12.66
C ASP A 282 -8.78 -5.44 12.32
N ILE A 283 -9.79 -5.07 11.53
CA ILE A 283 -10.13 -3.66 11.26
C ILE A 283 -11.60 -3.48 11.64
N ASN A 284 -11.92 -2.49 12.47
CA ASN A 284 -13.28 -2.30 12.99
C ASN A 284 -13.86 -3.59 13.61
N ALA A 285 -13.05 -4.31 14.40
CA ALA A 285 -13.38 -5.62 14.98
C ALA A 285 -13.74 -6.73 13.98
N ILE A 286 -13.49 -6.52 12.68
CA ILE A 286 -13.67 -7.53 11.64
C ILE A 286 -12.32 -8.12 11.27
N ASN A 287 -12.17 -9.41 11.53
CA ASN A 287 -10.98 -10.15 11.11
C ASN A 287 -10.88 -10.26 9.59
N ILE A 288 -9.69 -9.98 9.07
CA ILE A 288 -9.42 -9.93 7.63
C ILE A 288 -9.51 -11.31 6.98
N HIS A 289 -8.94 -12.35 7.59
CA HIS A 289 -9.10 -13.73 7.08
C HIS A 289 -10.57 -14.13 7.01
N ALA A 290 -11.33 -13.88 8.08
CA ALA A 290 -12.76 -14.20 8.14
C ALA A 290 -13.58 -13.46 7.08
N ALA A 291 -13.33 -12.16 6.88
CA ALA A 291 -14.00 -11.37 5.84
C ALA A 291 -13.70 -11.93 4.44
N ARG A 292 -12.43 -12.18 4.10
CA ARG A 292 -12.05 -12.78 2.81
C ARG A 292 -12.65 -14.16 2.60
N LYS A 293 -12.72 -14.97 3.65
CA LYS A 293 -13.37 -16.29 3.60
C LYS A 293 -14.87 -16.17 3.35
N ARG A 294 -15.56 -15.18 3.94
CA ARG A 294 -16.96 -14.87 3.60
C ARG A 294 -17.12 -14.43 2.15
N MET A 295 -16.21 -13.60 1.63
CA MET A 295 -16.22 -13.21 0.20
C MET A 295 -16.11 -14.44 -0.72
N GLY A 296 -15.28 -15.42 -0.36
CA GLY A 296 -15.20 -16.70 -1.07
C GLY A 296 -16.51 -17.48 -1.07
N LYS A 297 -17.18 -17.55 0.08
CA LYS A 297 -18.50 -18.20 0.21
C LYS A 297 -19.56 -17.47 -0.62
N GLN A 298 -19.55 -16.14 -0.59
CA GLN A 298 -20.48 -15.34 -1.37
C GLN A 298 -20.24 -15.48 -2.88
N LEU A 299 -18.98 -15.54 -3.32
CA LEU A 299 -18.63 -15.86 -4.71
C LEU A 299 -19.18 -17.22 -5.16
N ALA A 300 -19.20 -18.21 -4.28
CA ALA A 300 -19.79 -19.52 -4.59
C ALA A 300 -21.32 -19.43 -4.76
N VAL A 301 -22.00 -18.61 -3.95
CA VAL A 301 -23.45 -18.36 -4.11
C VAL A 301 -23.74 -17.67 -5.44
N GLU A 302 -22.92 -16.68 -5.81
CA GLU A 302 -23.14 -15.86 -7.01
C GLU A 302 -22.74 -16.56 -8.31
N ALA A 303 -21.69 -17.40 -8.27
CA ALA A 303 -21.04 -17.90 -9.47
C ALA A 303 -20.35 -19.26 -9.30
N ALA A 304 -21.02 -20.21 -8.64
CA ALA A 304 -20.60 -21.61 -8.65
C ALA A 304 -20.40 -22.14 -10.09
N VAL A 305 -19.46 -23.07 -10.23
CA VAL A 305 -19.18 -23.77 -11.49
C VAL A 305 -18.75 -25.18 -11.17
N GLU A 306 -19.11 -26.12 -12.03
CA GLU A 306 -18.66 -27.50 -11.90
C GLU A 306 -17.17 -27.60 -12.26
N ALA A 307 -16.35 -28.03 -11.30
CA ALA A 307 -14.91 -28.14 -11.45
C ALA A 307 -14.36 -29.18 -10.48
N ASP A 308 -13.09 -29.54 -10.64
CA ASP A 308 -12.48 -30.65 -9.90
C ASP A 308 -11.64 -30.18 -8.72
N LEU A 309 -11.13 -28.94 -8.74
CA LEU A 309 -10.37 -28.33 -7.65
C LEU A 309 -10.51 -26.80 -7.60
N VAL A 310 -10.32 -26.24 -6.41
CA VAL A 310 -10.18 -24.80 -6.18
C VAL A 310 -8.74 -24.50 -5.77
N THR A 311 -8.12 -23.49 -6.38
CA THR A 311 -6.82 -22.97 -5.96
C THR A 311 -6.90 -21.46 -5.78
N GLY A 312 -6.26 -20.95 -4.73
CA GLY A 312 -6.00 -19.52 -4.59
C GLY A 312 -4.71 -19.13 -5.29
N VAL A 313 -4.57 -17.86 -5.67
CA VAL A 313 -3.30 -17.24 -6.03
C VAL A 313 -2.55 -16.84 -4.73
N PRO A 314 -1.40 -17.45 -4.41
CA PRO A 314 -0.67 -17.15 -3.18
C PRO A 314 0.00 -15.77 -3.24
N ASP A 315 -0.03 -14.96 -2.19
CA ASP A 315 -0.59 -15.27 -0.86
C ASP A 315 -1.98 -14.61 -0.64
N SER A 316 -2.38 -13.71 -1.54
CA SER A 316 -3.45 -12.73 -1.31
C SER A 316 -4.86 -13.32 -1.23
N SER A 317 -5.15 -14.35 -2.03
CA SER A 317 -6.52 -14.88 -2.21
C SER A 317 -6.77 -16.23 -1.53
N ILE A 318 -5.82 -16.72 -0.74
CA ILE A 318 -5.92 -18.03 -0.06
C ILE A 318 -7.19 -18.12 0.79
N SER A 319 -7.48 -17.11 1.61
CA SER A 319 -8.67 -17.08 2.47
C SER A 319 -9.98 -17.17 1.68
N ALA A 320 -10.08 -16.44 0.56
CA ALA A 320 -11.24 -16.48 -0.31
C ALA A 320 -11.35 -17.83 -1.04
N ALA A 321 -10.24 -18.42 -1.44
CA ALA A 321 -10.21 -19.76 -2.04
C ALA A 321 -10.73 -20.84 -1.09
N ILE A 322 -10.30 -20.80 0.17
CA ILE A 322 -10.81 -21.69 1.22
C ILE A 322 -12.32 -21.50 1.38
N GLY A 323 -12.79 -20.25 1.43
CA GLY A 323 -14.22 -19.95 1.53
C GLY A 323 -15.06 -20.51 0.38
N PHE A 324 -14.57 -20.34 -0.85
CA PHE A 324 -15.24 -20.84 -2.05
C PHE A 324 -15.28 -22.38 -2.08
N ALA A 325 -14.16 -23.04 -1.76
CA ALA A 325 -14.06 -24.49 -1.67
C ALA A 325 -15.03 -25.06 -0.62
N GLU A 326 -15.06 -24.48 0.58
CA GLU A 326 -16.00 -24.90 1.65
C GLU A 326 -17.47 -24.77 1.24
N ALA A 327 -17.83 -23.70 0.52
CA ALA A 327 -19.21 -23.48 0.11
C ALA A 327 -19.65 -24.36 -1.06
N THR A 328 -18.74 -24.66 -2.00
CA THR A 328 -19.04 -25.48 -3.18
C THR A 328 -18.86 -26.98 -2.95
N GLY A 329 -18.10 -27.37 -1.92
CA GLY A 329 -17.69 -28.76 -1.69
C GLY A 329 -16.58 -29.25 -2.62
N ILE A 330 -16.07 -28.39 -3.53
CA ILE A 330 -14.92 -28.69 -4.38
C ILE A 330 -13.65 -28.62 -3.53
N PRO A 331 -12.74 -29.60 -3.58
CA PRO A 331 -11.55 -29.60 -2.74
C PRO A 331 -10.64 -28.39 -3.01
N TYR A 332 -10.17 -27.76 -1.94
CA TYR A 332 -9.10 -26.77 -2.02
C TYR A 332 -7.76 -27.47 -2.13
N GLU A 333 -6.97 -27.10 -3.12
CA GLU A 333 -5.65 -27.67 -3.38
C GLU A 333 -4.61 -26.58 -3.64
N LEU A 334 -3.34 -26.90 -3.37
CA LEU A 334 -2.22 -26.04 -3.72
C LEU A 334 -1.87 -26.20 -5.21
N GLY A 335 -2.70 -25.63 -6.09
CA GLY A 335 -2.47 -25.64 -7.53
C GLY A 335 -1.34 -24.68 -7.97
N LEU A 336 -1.03 -23.68 -7.14
CA LEU A 336 0.00 -22.67 -7.36
C LEU A 336 0.91 -22.55 -6.14
N ILE A 337 2.20 -22.37 -6.37
CA ILE A 337 3.22 -22.14 -5.34
C ILE A 337 3.98 -20.87 -5.67
N LYS A 338 4.05 -19.96 -4.69
CA LYS A 338 4.90 -18.76 -4.73
C LYS A 338 6.30 -19.10 -4.20
N ASN A 339 7.31 -18.69 -4.93
CA ASN A 339 8.69 -18.84 -4.50
C ASN A 339 9.03 -17.80 -3.42
N ARG A 340 9.30 -18.27 -2.20
CA ARG A 340 9.57 -17.40 -1.03
C ARG A 340 10.95 -16.73 -1.08
N TYR A 341 11.84 -17.19 -1.97
CA TYR A 341 13.21 -16.71 -2.06
C TYR A 341 13.44 -15.73 -3.22
N THR A 342 12.40 -15.40 -3.99
CA THR A 342 12.52 -14.38 -5.04
C THR A 342 12.46 -12.98 -4.43
N GLY A 343 13.62 -12.33 -4.30
CA GLY A 343 13.73 -10.89 -4.01
C GLY A 343 13.51 -10.01 -5.25
N ARG A 344 13.78 -8.70 -5.13
CA ARG A 344 13.87 -7.80 -6.30
C ARG A 344 15.13 -8.15 -7.09
N THR A 345 15.00 -8.93 -8.17
CA THR A 345 16.09 -9.19 -9.12
C THR A 345 16.34 -7.93 -9.95
N PHE A 346 17.36 -7.14 -9.60
CA PHE A 346 17.59 -5.82 -10.21
C PHE A 346 18.39 -5.85 -11.53
N ILE A 347 19.03 -6.97 -11.90
CA ILE A 347 19.76 -7.06 -13.17
C ILE A 347 19.63 -8.48 -13.74
N GLN A 348 18.88 -8.62 -14.83
CA GLN A 348 18.84 -9.82 -15.67
C GLN A 348 19.23 -9.37 -17.10
N PRO A 349 20.37 -9.86 -17.65
CA PRO A 349 21.00 -9.26 -18.83
C PRO A 349 20.23 -9.45 -20.15
N SER A 350 19.34 -10.45 -20.25
CA SER A 350 18.53 -10.70 -21.45
C SER A 350 17.03 -10.77 -21.17
N GLN A 351 16.23 -10.59 -22.21
CA GLN A 351 14.76 -10.62 -22.16
C GLN A 351 14.23 -12.01 -21.81
N GLU A 352 14.80 -13.07 -22.41
CA GLU A 352 14.49 -14.47 -22.09
C GLU A 352 14.74 -14.80 -20.61
N LEU A 353 15.84 -14.30 -20.03
CA LEU A 353 16.17 -14.49 -18.63
C LEU A 353 15.23 -13.71 -17.69
N ARG A 354 14.68 -12.56 -18.14
CA ARG A 354 13.61 -11.85 -17.41
C ARG A 354 12.31 -12.65 -17.41
N GLU A 355 11.93 -13.24 -18.53
CA GLU A 355 10.75 -14.11 -18.63
C GLU A 355 10.88 -15.35 -17.74
N GLN A 356 12.07 -15.99 -17.72
CA GLN A 356 12.38 -17.06 -16.77
C GLN A 356 12.33 -16.55 -15.32
N GLY A 357 12.88 -15.36 -15.03
CA GLY A 357 12.84 -14.75 -13.71
C GLY A 357 11.43 -14.44 -13.19
N VAL A 358 10.48 -14.22 -14.09
CA VAL A 358 9.05 -14.09 -13.78
C VAL A 358 8.45 -15.47 -13.51
N LYS A 359 8.70 -16.49 -14.33
CA LYS A 359 8.30 -17.89 -14.06
C LYS A 359 8.84 -18.43 -12.72
N MET A 360 9.99 -17.93 -12.25
CA MET A 360 10.54 -18.30 -10.94
C MET A 360 9.71 -17.81 -9.74
N LYS A 361 8.84 -16.81 -9.90
CA LYS A 361 8.08 -16.23 -8.77
C LYS A 361 6.86 -17.04 -8.40
N LEU A 362 6.21 -17.67 -9.39
CA LEU A 362 4.99 -18.44 -9.22
C LEU A 362 5.01 -19.63 -10.17
N SER A 363 4.77 -20.82 -9.65
CA SER A 363 4.75 -22.08 -10.41
C SER A 363 3.46 -22.85 -10.17
N ALA A 364 2.91 -23.48 -11.22
CA ALA A 364 1.80 -24.41 -11.07
C ALA A 364 2.28 -25.81 -10.68
N VAL A 365 1.54 -26.48 -9.80
CA VAL A 365 1.82 -27.85 -9.37
C VAL A 365 1.17 -28.81 -10.36
N ARG A 366 1.90 -29.18 -11.43
CA ARG A 366 1.39 -30.04 -12.52
C ARG A 366 0.60 -31.26 -12.01
N LYS A 367 1.12 -32.00 -11.03
CA LYS A 367 0.46 -33.21 -10.52
C LYS A 367 -0.88 -32.97 -9.82
N VAL A 368 -1.18 -31.73 -9.43
CA VAL A 368 -2.46 -31.32 -8.87
C VAL A 368 -3.44 -30.93 -9.97
N VAL A 369 -2.97 -30.22 -11.01
CA VAL A 369 -3.85 -29.56 -12.00
C VAL A 369 -3.97 -30.30 -13.33
N GLU A 370 -3.07 -31.24 -13.65
CA GLU A 370 -3.05 -31.98 -14.91
C GLU A 370 -4.35 -32.79 -15.12
N GLY A 371 -5.04 -32.53 -16.22
CA GLY A 371 -6.30 -33.17 -16.58
C GLY A 371 -7.53 -32.67 -15.78
N LYS A 372 -7.40 -31.58 -15.02
CA LYS A 372 -8.47 -31.06 -14.13
C LYS A 372 -9.09 -29.76 -14.63
N ARG A 373 -10.37 -29.57 -14.32
CA ARG A 373 -11.07 -28.28 -14.39
C ARG A 373 -10.77 -27.51 -13.10
N VAL A 374 -10.15 -26.35 -13.22
CA VAL A 374 -9.62 -25.58 -12.09
C VAL A 374 -10.43 -24.33 -11.87
N VAL A 375 -10.90 -24.10 -10.64
CA VAL A 375 -11.37 -22.77 -10.21
C VAL A 375 -10.18 -22.02 -9.60
N MET A 376 -9.75 -20.96 -10.28
CA MET A 376 -8.70 -20.06 -9.81
C MET A 376 -9.36 -18.85 -9.13
N ILE A 377 -9.15 -18.74 -7.82
CA ILE A 377 -9.59 -17.59 -7.04
C ILE A 377 -8.45 -16.58 -6.97
N ASP A 378 -8.74 -15.32 -7.29
CA ASP A 378 -7.82 -14.20 -7.13
C ASP A 378 -8.54 -13.02 -6.45
N ASP A 379 -7.80 -12.11 -5.82
CA ASP A 379 -8.39 -11.01 -5.05
C ASP A 379 -8.95 -9.89 -5.94
N SER A 380 -8.26 -9.55 -7.04
CA SER A 380 -8.57 -8.40 -7.90
C SER A 380 -7.91 -8.53 -9.28
N ILE A 381 -8.45 -7.81 -10.27
CA ILE A 381 -7.83 -7.61 -11.60
C ILE A 381 -7.73 -6.11 -11.87
N VAL A 382 -6.53 -5.61 -12.18
CA VAL A 382 -6.28 -4.19 -12.48
C VAL A 382 -5.96 -3.96 -13.95
N ARG A 383 -4.80 -4.42 -14.45
CA ARG A 383 -4.45 -4.42 -15.89
C ARG A 383 -4.68 -5.80 -16.52
N GLY A 384 -4.67 -6.86 -15.71
CA GLY A 384 -4.99 -8.24 -16.13
C GLY A 384 -3.82 -9.04 -16.71
N THR A 385 -2.62 -8.46 -16.75
CA THR A 385 -1.40 -9.15 -17.22
C THR A 385 -1.02 -10.31 -16.30
N THR A 386 -1.25 -10.17 -14.99
CA THR A 386 -0.99 -11.23 -14.01
C THR A 386 -1.98 -12.37 -14.17
N SER A 387 -3.27 -12.07 -14.25
CA SER A 387 -4.31 -13.09 -14.42
C SER A 387 -4.10 -13.89 -15.71
N LEU A 388 -3.81 -13.23 -16.84
CA LEU A 388 -3.47 -13.90 -18.10
C LEU A 388 -2.31 -14.90 -17.94
N ARG A 389 -1.23 -14.46 -17.27
CA ARG A 389 -0.06 -15.32 -17.04
C ARG A 389 -0.39 -16.52 -16.17
N ILE A 390 -1.15 -16.34 -15.09
CA ILE A 390 -1.51 -17.44 -14.18
C ILE A 390 -2.42 -18.45 -14.88
N VAL A 391 -3.40 -17.97 -15.64
CA VAL A 391 -4.28 -18.85 -16.44
C VAL A 391 -3.46 -19.67 -17.44
N ASN A 392 -2.54 -19.05 -18.17
CA ASN A 392 -1.67 -19.76 -19.11
C ASN A 392 -0.75 -20.75 -18.39
N LEU A 393 -0.20 -20.39 -17.23
CA LEU A 393 0.62 -21.29 -16.41
C LEU A 393 -0.14 -22.55 -15.98
N LEU A 394 -1.42 -22.41 -15.60
CA LEU A 394 -2.28 -23.55 -15.25
C LEU A 394 -2.57 -24.43 -16.48
N ARG A 395 -2.83 -23.82 -17.65
CA ARG A 395 -3.01 -24.56 -18.91
C ARG A 395 -1.74 -25.29 -19.35
N GLU A 396 -0.58 -24.67 -19.27
CA GLU A 396 0.74 -25.28 -19.55
C GLU A 396 1.05 -26.44 -18.58
N ALA A 397 0.51 -26.38 -17.37
CA ALA A 397 0.58 -27.46 -16.38
C ALA A 397 -0.46 -28.57 -16.61
N GLY A 398 -1.31 -28.45 -17.64
CA GLY A 398 -2.24 -29.49 -18.08
C GLY A 398 -3.68 -29.33 -17.60
N ALA A 399 -4.08 -28.19 -17.03
CA ALA A 399 -5.48 -27.93 -16.72
C ALA A 399 -6.33 -27.91 -18.00
N VAL A 400 -7.48 -28.61 -17.99
CA VAL A 400 -8.39 -28.67 -19.14
C VAL A 400 -9.27 -27.42 -19.22
N GLU A 401 -9.69 -26.90 -18.07
CA GLU A 401 -10.46 -25.67 -17.93
C GLU A 401 -9.90 -24.83 -16.77
N VAL A 402 -9.97 -23.51 -16.91
CA VAL A 402 -9.58 -22.53 -15.90
C VAL A 402 -10.71 -21.50 -15.75
N HIS A 403 -11.48 -21.63 -14.68
CA HIS A 403 -12.54 -20.71 -14.29
C HIS A 403 -12.00 -19.69 -13.29
N VAL A 404 -11.97 -18.42 -13.66
CA VAL A 404 -11.47 -17.36 -12.80
C VAL A 404 -12.63 -16.76 -11.99
N ARG A 405 -12.44 -16.63 -10.68
CA ARG A 405 -13.36 -15.92 -9.79
C ARG A 405 -12.59 -14.88 -8.98
N ILE A 406 -13.09 -13.65 -8.99
CA ILE A 406 -12.42 -12.51 -8.39
C ILE A 406 -13.22 -12.05 -7.17
N SER A 407 -12.62 -12.05 -5.98
CA SER A 407 -13.30 -11.68 -4.73
C SER A 407 -13.45 -10.17 -4.53
N PHE A 408 -13.61 -9.45 -5.63
CA PHE A 408 -13.74 -8.01 -5.71
C PHE A 408 -14.57 -7.63 -6.94
N PRO A 409 -15.37 -6.54 -6.90
CA PRO A 409 -15.98 -5.95 -8.08
C PRO A 409 -14.93 -5.50 -9.11
N PRO A 410 -15.31 -5.21 -10.36
CA PRO A 410 -14.36 -4.73 -11.36
C PRO A 410 -13.66 -3.43 -10.93
N PHE A 411 -12.32 -3.38 -10.98
CA PHE A 411 -11.52 -2.21 -10.59
C PHE A 411 -11.50 -1.18 -11.73
N GLN A 412 -12.35 -0.15 -11.65
CA GLN A 412 -12.63 0.76 -12.77
C GLN A 412 -12.09 2.18 -12.60
N ASN A 413 -11.76 2.59 -11.38
CA ASN A 413 -11.38 3.98 -11.09
C ASN A 413 -10.11 4.03 -10.23
N PRO A 414 -9.22 5.01 -10.47
CA PRO A 414 -8.01 5.17 -9.69
C PRO A 414 -8.30 5.52 -8.23
N CYS A 415 -7.38 5.19 -7.33
CA CYS A 415 -7.46 5.61 -5.93
C CYS A 415 -6.62 6.88 -5.71
N PHE A 416 -7.15 7.84 -4.94
CA PHE A 416 -6.45 9.08 -4.55
C PHE A 416 -6.12 9.15 -3.05
N TYR A 417 -6.37 8.06 -2.31
CA TYR A 417 -6.31 8.01 -0.85
C TYR A 417 -5.09 7.27 -0.32
N GLY A 418 -4.16 6.91 -1.20
CA GLY A 418 -2.95 6.22 -0.81
C GLY A 418 -2.86 4.77 -1.30
N ILE A 419 -3.37 4.48 -2.49
CA ILE A 419 -3.12 3.21 -3.16
C ILE A 419 -2.48 3.53 -4.50
N ASP A 420 -1.38 2.86 -4.80
CA ASP A 420 -0.75 2.85 -6.11
C ASP A 420 -1.70 2.21 -7.09
N THR A 421 -2.31 3.03 -7.93
CA THR A 421 -3.21 2.56 -8.99
C THR A 421 -2.80 3.23 -10.27
N PRO A 422 -2.80 2.51 -11.40
CA PRO A 422 -2.63 3.12 -12.72
C PRO A 422 -3.67 4.20 -13.00
N ASP A 423 -3.42 4.99 -14.05
CA ASP A 423 -4.44 5.87 -14.62
C ASP A 423 -5.64 5.06 -15.12
N ARG A 424 -6.82 5.68 -15.15
CA ARG A 424 -8.07 5.03 -15.55
C ARG A 424 -8.00 4.36 -16.94
N LYS A 425 -7.24 4.93 -17.88
CA LYS A 425 -7.04 4.39 -19.23
C LYS A 425 -6.31 3.03 -19.23
N ASP A 426 -5.50 2.77 -18.20
CA ASP A 426 -4.70 1.56 -18.07
C ASP A 426 -5.40 0.48 -17.21
N LEU A 427 -6.57 0.79 -16.65
CA LEU A 427 -7.41 -0.16 -15.91
C LEU A 427 -8.25 -0.98 -16.89
N ILE A 428 -8.03 -2.29 -16.94
CA ILE A 428 -8.69 -3.16 -17.92
C ILE A 428 -10.22 -3.13 -17.79
N ALA A 429 -10.74 -3.08 -16.56
CA ALA A 429 -12.17 -3.04 -16.30
C ALA A 429 -12.81 -1.67 -16.56
N ALA A 430 -12.01 -0.61 -16.74
CA ALA A 430 -12.50 0.69 -17.19
C ALA A 430 -12.67 0.75 -18.72
N GLN A 431 -11.97 -0.14 -19.45
CA GLN A 431 -11.93 -0.16 -20.91
C GLN A 431 -12.69 -1.33 -21.54
N LYS A 432 -12.83 -2.44 -20.80
CA LYS A 432 -13.38 -3.70 -21.31
C LYS A 432 -14.53 -4.20 -20.43
N SER A 433 -15.52 -4.80 -21.08
CA SER A 433 -16.56 -5.60 -20.42
C SER A 433 -15.99 -6.89 -19.81
N THR A 434 -16.73 -7.50 -18.87
CA THR A 434 -16.32 -8.78 -18.25
C THR A 434 -16.01 -9.87 -19.27
N GLU A 435 -16.79 -9.96 -20.37
CA GLU A 435 -16.55 -10.96 -21.41
C GLU A 435 -15.28 -10.67 -22.23
N GLU A 436 -14.98 -9.41 -22.49
CA GLU A 436 -13.74 -9.01 -23.15
C GLU A 436 -12.52 -9.24 -22.23
N ILE A 437 -12.66 -9.02 -20.92
CA ILE A 437 -11.62 -9.36 -19.94
C ILE A 437 -11.40 -10.87 -19.91
N ARG A 438 -12.48 -11.68 -19.85
CA ARG A 438 -12.41 -13.15 -19.86
C ARG A 438 -11.58 -13.65 -21.04
N LYS A 439 -11.87 -13.15 -22.24
CA LYS A 439 -11.10 -13.45 -23.46
C LYS A 439 -9.66 -12.99 -23.33
N ALA A 440 -9.43 -11.76 -22.87
CA ALA A 440 -8.09 -11.18 -22.74
C ALA A 440 -7.19 -11.93 -21.75
N ILE A 441 -7.75 -12.58 -20.73
CA ILE A 441 -7.01 -13.38 -19.76
C ILE A 441 -7.00 -14.89 -20.08
N ASN A 442 -7.59 -15.30 -21.21
CA ASN A 442 -7.65 -16.69 -21.68
C ASN A 442 -8.39 -17.67 -20.73
N ALA A 443 -9.35 -17.17 -19.95
CA ALA A 443 -10.12 -17.98 -19.01
C ALA A 443 -11.36 -18.61 -19.66
N ASP A 444 -11.77 -19.80 -19.22
CA ASP A 444 -13.01 -20.44 -19.69
C ASP A 444 -14.26 -19.71 -19.19
N SER A 445 -14.19 -19.20 -17.95
CA SER A 445 -15.22 -18.30 -17.40
C SER A 445 -14.57 -17.29 -16.46
N LEU A 446 -15.19 -16.11 -16.32
CA LEU A 446 -14.76 -15.06 -15.40
C LEU A 446 -15.99 -14.52 -14.67
N TYR A 447 -15.88 -14.37 -13.35
CA TYR A 447 -16.87 -13.67 -12.54
C TYR A 447 -16.19 -12.77 -11.51
N PHE A 448 -16.71 -11.57 -11.33
CA PHE A 448 -16.32 -10.63 -10.28
C PHE A 448 -17.41 -10.61 -9.21
N LEU A 449 -17.02 -10.68 -7.95
CA LEU A 449 -17.95 -10.55 -6.82
C LEU A 449 -18.76 -9.27 -6.97
N SER A 450 -20.08 -9.36 -6.76
CA SER A 450 -20.95 -8.19 -6.82
C SER A 450 -20.61 -7.16 -5.74
N LYS A 451 -21.01 -5.90 -5.93
CA LYS A 451 -20.85 -4.86 -4.91
C LYS A 451 -21.58 -5.25 -3.63
N GLU A 452 -22.80 -5.73 -3.76
CA GLU A 452 -23.67 -6.15 -2.66
C GLU A 452 -23.06 -7.35 -1.93
N GLY A 453 -22.52 -8.31 -2.69
CA GLY A 453 -21.80 -9.47 -2.19
C GLY A 453 -20.54 -9.10 -1.43
N LEU A 454 -19.75 -8.13 -1.93
CA LEU A 454 -18.58 -7.61 -1.23
C LEU A 454 -18.97 -6.98 0.11
N LEU A 455 -19.90 -6.03 0.10
CA LEU A 455 -20.28 -5.28 1.29
C LEU A 455 -20.90 -6.17 2.37
N SER A 456 -21.77 -7.12 1.98
CA SER A 456 -22.34 -8.10 2.90
C SER A 456 -21.29 -9.07 3.45
N SER A 457 -20.27 -9.43 2.66
CA SER A 457 -19.18 -10.31 3.09
C SER A 457 -18.22 -9.65 4.08
N ILE A 458 -17.93 -8.35 3.92
CA ILE A 458 -17.18 -7.62 4.94
C ILE A 458 -18.01 -7.59 6.24
N GLY A 459 -19.31 -7.28 6.10
CA GLY A 459 -20.26 -7.12 7.20
C GLY A 459 -20.56 -5.64 7.44
N GLN A 460 -21.56 -5.36 8.28
CA GLN A 460 -21.75 -4.01 8.81
C GLN A 460 -21.15 -3.99 10.21
N GLY A 461 -20.05 -3.25 10.40
CA GLY A 461 -19.60 -2.91 11.74
C GLY A 461 -20.62 -1.99 12.43
N GLU A 462 -20.51 -1.81 13.74
CA GLU A 462 -21.50 -1.06 14.55
C GLU A 462 -21.71 0.41 14.13
N ALA A 463 -20.85 1.00 13.27
CA ALA A 463 -20.93 2.42 12.92
C ALA A 463 -20.39 2.84 11.53
N GLY A 464 -20.14 1.94 10.56
CA GLY A 464 -19.28 2.32 9.41
C GLY A 464 -19.73 1.96 8.00
N GLY A 465 -19.55 2.92 7.08
CA GLY A 465 -19.56 2.71 5.64
C GLY A 465 -18.15 2.41 5.10
N TYR A 466 -18.09 2.08 3.81
CA TYR A 466 -16.86 1.70 3.12
C TYR A 466 -16.62 2.62 1.92
N CYS A 467 -15.37 3.00 1.68
CA CYS A 467 -14.99 3.64 0.44
C CYS A 467 -15.00 2.61 -0.69
N THR A 468 -15.88 2.83 -1.66
CA THR A 468 -16.11 1.97 -2.83
C THR A 468 -15.68 2.62 -4.16
N ALA A 469 -15.02 3.78 -4.07
CA ALA A 469 -14.70 4.64 -5.21
C ALA A 469 -14.00 3.91 -6.37
N CYS A 470 -13.13 2.96 -6.07
CA CYS A 470 -12.36 2.19 -7.05
C CYS A 470 -13.25 1.41 -8.04
N PHE A 471 -14.51 1.12 -7.69
CA PHE A 471 -15.43 0.37 -8.56
C PHE A 471 -16.78 1.05 -8.80
N ASP A 472 -17.18 2.04 -8.00
CA ASP A 472 -18.45 2.76 -8.23
C ASP A 472 -18.30 4.27 -8.48
N ASN A 473 -17.06 4.77 -8.52
CA ASN A 473 -16.72 6.17 -8.78
C ASN A 473 -17.31 7.18 -7.77
N LYS A 474 -17.67 6.72 -6.55
CA LYS A 474 -18.17 7.58 -5.46
C LYS A 474 -17.07 7.83 -4.45
N TYR A 475 -16.33 8.92 -4.66
CA TYR A 475 -15.27 9.35 -3.75
C TYR A 475 -15.86 10.04 -2.51
N PRO A 476 -15.45 9.67 -1.28
CA PRO A 476 -15.94 10.29 -0.04
C PRO A 476 -15.41 11.72 0.16
N THR A 477 -14.38 12.13 -0.58
CA THR A 477 -13.84 13.49 -0.54
C THR A 477 -14.04 14.20 -1.88
N SER A 478 -14.01 15.53 -1.87
CA SER A 478 -13.82 16.29 -3.11
C SER A 478 -12.44 15.94 -3.70
N LEU A 479 -12.40 15.64 -4.99
CA LEU A 479 -11.16 15.43 -5.74
C LEU A 479 -10.65 16.71 -6.42
N HIS A 480 -11.39 17.80 -6.31
CA HIS A 480 -11.11 19.06 -7.00
C HIS A 480 -10.90 20.18 -5.97
N GLY A 481 -9.83 20.95 -6.16
CA GLY A 481 -9.81 22.35 -5.73
C GLY A 481 -10.82 23.15 -6.57
N GLU A 482 -11.32 24.26 -6.05
CA GLU A 482 -12.36 25.07 -6.72
C GLU A 482 -11.98 25.39 -8.19
N GLY A 483 -12.87 25.05 -9.15
CA GLY A 483 -12.79 25.54 -10.54
C GLY A 483 -12.33 24.58 -11.66
N ARG A 484 -12.51 23.24 -11.56
CA ARG A 484 -12.22 22.29 -12.66
C ARG A 484 -13.45 21.53 -13.17
N GLU A 485 -13.46 21.17 -14.46
CA GLU A 485 -14.59 20.54 -15.15
C GLU A 485 -14.91 19.12 -14.64
N PRO A 486 -16.21 18.74 -14.54
CA PRO A 486 -16.65 17.39 -14.17
C PRO A 486 -16.15 16.33 -15.17
N GLY A 487 -15.46 15.29 -14.67
CA GLY A 487 -15.01 14.15 -15.47
C GLY A 487 -13.51 14.13 -15.80
N SER A 488 -12.78 15.19 -15.45
CA SER A 488 -11.30 15.22 -15.50
C SER A 488 -10.72 14.69 -14.19
N PHE A 489 -10.15 13.48 -14.19
CA PHE A 489 -9.38 12.99 -13.04
C PHE A 489 -8.06 13.78 -12.95
N PRO A 490 -7.63 14.23 -11.76
CA PRO A 490 -6.28 14.77 -11.63
C PRO A 490 -5.28 13.69 -12.06
N SER A 491 -4.35 14.03 -12.97
CA SER A 491 -3.32 13.07 -13.35
C SER A 491 -2.46 12.78 -12.14
N LYS A 492 -2.22 11.50 -11.84
CA LYS A 492 -1.31 11.12 -10.75
C LYS A 492 0.11 11.63 -11.01
N SER A 493 0.52 11.77 -12.27
CA SER A 493 1.81 12.37 -12.65
C SER A 493 1.92 13.87 -12.40
N SER A 494 0.83 14.60 -12.16
CA SER A 494 0.89 16.03 -11.81
C SER A 494 1.08 16.30 -10.32
N SER A 495 1.25 15.26 -9.49
CA SER A 495 1.51 15.42 -8.07
C SER A 495 2.92 15.95 -7.85
N LEU A 496 3.01 17.23 -7.46
CA LEU A 496 4.19 17.89 -6.88
C LEU A 496 5.40 18.05 -7.80
N GLU A 497 5.32 17.64 -9.06
CA GLU A 497 6.32 17.98 -10.07
C GLU A 497 6.26 19.48 -10.38
N SER A 498 7.39 20.16 -10.22
CA SER A 498 7.55 21.54 -10.69
C SER A 498 7.48 21.57 -12.22
N ASP A 499 6.57 22.36 -12.78
CA ASP A 499 6.43 22.72 -14.23
C ASP A 499 7.67 23.46 -14.80
N GLY A 500 8.88 23.22 -14.30
CA GLY A 500 10.08 23.99 -14.60
C GLY A 500 10.94 23.49 -15.76
N THR A 501 10.66 22.32 -16.33
CA THR A 501 11.60 21.66 -17.27
C THR A 501 11.26 21.75 -18.75
N GLU A 502 10.13 22.34 -19.15
CA GLU A 502 9.76 22.46 -20.57
C GLU A 502 10.33 23.68 -21.31
N GLN A 503 10.98 24.64 -20.64
CA GLN A 503 11.48 25.86 -21.31
C GLN A 503 12.99 25.92 -21.62
N TYR A 504 13.80 24.90 -21.30
CA TYR A 504 15.25 24.92 -21.56
C TYR A 504 15.79 23.73 -22.37
N LYS A 505 14.98 23.15 -23.27
CA LYS A 505 15.47 22.28 -24.35
C LYS A 505 15.62 23.08 -25.65
N GLY A 506 16.48 24.09 -25.63
CA GLY A 506 16.84 24.85 -26.82
C GLY A 506 18.10 25.66 -26.56
N LYS A 507 19.19 25.25 -27.21
CA LYS A 507 20.55 25.85 -27.18
C LYS A 507 21.46 25.36 -26.05
N ALA A 508 22.10 24.22 -26.30
CA ALA A 508 23.51 24.05 -25.97
C ALA A 508 24.17 23.30 -27.13
N ARG A 509 24.74 24.06 -28.07
CA ARG A 509 25.59 23.56 -29.15
C ARG A 509 26.93 24.25 -28.97
N ALA A 510 27.96 23.42 -28.82
CA ALA A 510 29.38 23.70 -28.98
C ALA A 510 29.98 24.88 -28.19
N GLU A 511 30.80 24.55 -27.18
CA GLU A 511 32.08 25.21 -27.01
C GLU A 511 33.06 24.21 -26.39
N GLU A 512 34.14 24.01 -27.13
CA GLU A 512 35.24 23.07 -26.96
C GLU A 512 36.47 23.96 -26.82
N GLN A 513 37.16 23.94 -25.67
CA GLN A 513 38.62 24.17 -25.57
C GLN A 513 39.14 24.16 -24.12
N ASP A 514 40.39 23.71 -24.02
CA ASP A 514 41.38 23.88 -22.95
C ASP A 514 41.38 22.91 -21.76
N LYS A 515 41.96 21.73 -22.04
CA LYS A 515 42.87 21.05 -21.13
C LYS A 515 44.30 21.24 -21.64
N GLU A 516 45.14 21.97 -20.90
CA GLU A 516 46.57 21.64 -20.78
C GLU A 516 47.24 22.44 -19.65
N THR A 517 48.28 21.82 -19.06
CA THR A 517 49.26 22.33 -18.08
C THR A 517 48.92 22.28 -16.58
N ALA A 518 49.36 21.19 -15.94
CA ALA A 518 50.07 21.26 -14.66
C ALA A 518 51.07 20.09 -14.58
N GLY A 519 52.27 20.31 -15.12
CA GLY A 519 53.41 19.43 -14.98
C GLY A 519 54.00 19.54 -13.56
N CYS A 520 54.16 18.39 -12.91
CA CYS A 520 54.92 18.24 -11.68
C CYS A 520 56.35 17.85 -12.04
N GLY A 521 57.34 18.53 -11.47
CA GLY A 521 58.73 18.09 -11.55
C GLY A 521 59.70 19.12 -11.02
N ILE A 522 60.22 18.91 -9.80
CA ILE A 522 61.62 19.11 -9.44
C ILE A 522 61.97 18.04 -8.40
N GLY A 523 62.98 17.22 -8.70
CA GLY A 523 63.70 16.40 -7.72
C GLY A 523 65.10 16.96 -7.49
N VAL A 524 65.69 16.66 -6.33
CA VAL A 524 66.97 15.98 -6.10
C VAL A 524 66.89 15.35 -4.72
#